data_AF-A0A545TXF0-F1
#
_entry.id   AF-A0A545TXF0-F1
#
_cell.length_a   1.000
_cell.length_b   1.000
_cell.length_c   1.000
_cell.angle_alpha   90.00
_cell.angle_beta   90.00
_cell.angle_gamma   90.00
#
_symmetry.space_group_name_H-M   'P 1'
#
loop_
_entity.id
_entity.type
_entity.pdbx_description
1 polymer ?
#
loop_
_entity_poly.entity_id
_entity_poly.type
_entity_poly.pdbx_seq_one_letter_code
_entity_poly.pdbx_strand_id
1 'polypeptide(L)'
;MSSPATIHALPSSNQGADLGAVPACTLKGVEEAERAERWWEEQWSAFPTYSVDADGTPHYWDVAEDSGVYQDDWPLGEKLAEDTVRQMRRFPEGSTVLRNILREINRDSTIAQGFLNRLEDILISPDLYAKLSEPK
;
A
#
# COMPACT_ATOMS: atom_id res chain seq x y z
N MET A 1 42.17 -1.56 -66.15
CA MET A 1 42.75 -0.88 -64.96
C MET A 1 41.81 0.24 -64.57
N SER A 2 40.96 0.02 -63.57
CA SER A 2 40.07 1.04 -63.01
C SER A 2 40.07 0.89 -61.49
N SER A 3 40.38 2.00 -60.81
CA SER A 3 40.61 2.13 -59.38
C SER A 3 39.38 1.79 -58.52
N PRO A 4 39.56 1.29 -57.28
CA PRO A 4 38.47 1.22 -56.31
C PRO A 4 38.24 2.61 -55.68
N ALA A 5 36.97 2.98 -55.52
CA ALA A 5 36.56 4.23 -54.89
C ALA A 5 36.82 4.18 -53.37
N THR A 6 37.51 5.20 -52.86
CA THR A 6 37.75 5.46 -51.44
C THR A 6 36.43 5.75 -50.72
N ILE A 7 36.09 4.95 -49.70
CA ILE A 7 35.02 5.26 -48.75
C ILE A 7 35.53 6.35 -47.81
N HIS A 8 34.93 7.53 -47.86
CA HIS A 8 35.16 8.57 -46.87
C HIS A 8 34.51 8.15 -45.53
N ALA A 9 35.34 7.94 -44.51
CA ALA A 9 34.90 7.79 -43.14
C ALA A 9 34.18 9.08 -42.67
N LEU A 10 32.97 8.92 -42.15
CA LEU A 10 32.25 9.99 -41.43
C LEU A 10 32.99 10.28 -40.11
N PRO A 11 33.17 11.55 -39.70
CA PRO A 11 33.83 11.86 -38.46
C PRO A 11 32.98 11.40 -37.26
N SER A 12 33.57 10.56 -36.42
CA SER A 12 33.11 10.29 -35.06
C SER A 12 33.09 11.62 -34.29
N SER A 13 31.92 12.22 -34.15
CA SER A 13 31.70 13.25 -33.13
C SER A 13 31.08 12.58 -31.91
N ASN A 14 31.96 12.09 -31.06
CA ASN A 14 31.68 11.96 -29.64
C ASN A 14 31.74 13.39 -29.06
N GLN A 15 30.61 14.10 -29.09
CA GLN A 15 30.41 15.27 -28.25
C GLN A 15 29.39 14.86 -27.22
N GLY A 16 29.83 14.86 -25.96
CA GLY A 16 29.04 14.42 -24.81
C GLY A 16 27.67 15.05 -24.85
N ALA A 17 26.65 14.23 -24.60
CA ALA A 17 25.35 14.73 -24.23
C ALA A 17 25.56 15.69 -23.06
N ASP A 18 25.49 16.98 -23.36
CA ASP A 18 25.14 18.01 -22.41
C ASP A 18 23.81 17.54 -21.81
N LEU A 19 23.89 16.89 -20.63
CA LEU A 19 22.74 16.63 -19.79
C LEU A 19 22.31 18.01 -19.30
N GLY A 20 21.67 18.75 -20.20
CA GLY A 20 21.20 20.10 -19.98
C GLY A 20 20.47 20.15 -18.65
N ALA A 21 20.76 21.20 -17.89
CA ALA A 21 20.25 21.42 -16.55
C ALA A 21 18.81 20.92 -16.40
N VAL A 22 18.61 19.87 -15.60
CA VAL A 22 17.29 19.37 -15.23
C VAL A 22 16.52 20.57 -14.69
N PRO A 23 15.45 21.03 -15.35
CA PRO A 23 14.81 22.29 -14.99
C PRO A 23 14.32 22.20 -13.55
N ALA A 24 14.56 23.22 -12.72
CA ALA A 24 14.21 23.23 -11.30
C ALA A 24 12.73 22.86 -11.01
N CYS A 25 11.83 23.07 -11.98
CA CYS A 25 10.44 22.62 -11.96
C CYS A 25 10.28 21.09 -11.87
N THR A 26 11.14 20.33 -12.57
CA THR A 26 11.14 18.86 -12.53
C THR A 26 11.74 18.30 -11.24
N LEU A 27 12.79 18.92 -10.70
CA LEU A 27 13.36 18.53 -9.40
C LEU A 27 12.34 18.72 -8.26
N LYS A 28 11.61 19.85 -8.27
CA LYS A 28 10.53 20.09 -7.32
C LYS A 28 9.39 19.07 -7.44
N GLY A 29 9.04 18.69 -8.67
CA GLY A 29 8.04 17.64 -8.92
C GLY A 29 8.46 16.27 -8.39
N VAL A 30 9.74 15.92 -8.48
CA VAL A 30 10.28 14.66 -7.93
C VAL A 30 10.23 14.70 -6.39
N GLU A 31 10.68 15.77 -5.76
CA GLU A 31 10.64 15.91 -4.29
C GLU A 31 9.20 15.86 -3.73
N GLU A 32 8.24 16.45 -4.45
CA GLU A 32 6.83 16.38 -4.10
C GLU A 32 6.26 14.96 -4.28
N ALA A 33 6.65 14.25 -5.34
CA ALA A 33 6.27 12.86 -5.54
C ALA A 33 6.83 11.93 -4.45
N GLU A 34 8.11 12.05 -4.10
CA GLU A 34 8.76 11.27 -3.02
C GLU A 34 8.15 11.58 -1.64
N ARG A 35 7.72 12.82 -1.41
CA ARG A 35 7.01 13.18 -0.17
C ARG A 35 5.62 12.56 -0.14
N ALA A 36 4.91 12.60 -1.26
CA ALA A 36 3.59 11.99 -1.36
C ALA A 36 3.68 10.48 -1.18
N GLU A 37 4.61 9.81 -1.86
CA GLU A 37 4.85 8.37 -1.76
C GLU A 37 5.10 7.93 -0.32
N ARG A 38 6.06 8.56 0.38
CA ARG A 38 6.30 8.27 1.80
C ARG A 38 5.07 8.46 2.68
N TRP A 39 4.30 9.53 2.44
CA TRP A 39 3.07 9.75 3.19
C TRP A 39 2.04 8.62 2.93
N TRP A 40 1.91 8.15 1.69
CA TRP A 40 1.06 7.00 1.37
C TRP A 40 1.52 5.72 2.06
N GLU A 41 2.82 5.43 2.05
CA GLU A 41 3.41 4.28 2.75
C GLU A 41 3.15 4.34 4.26
N GLU A 42 3.29 5.52 4.88
CA GLU A 42 2.97 5.75 6.29
C GLU A 42 1.48 5.48 6.60
N GLN A 43 0.57 5.90 5.71
CA GLN A 43 -0.86 5.65 5.92
C GLN A 43 -1.25 4.18 5.72
N TRP A 44 -0.62 3.48 4.78
CA TRP A 44 -0.88 2.06 4.53
C TRP A 44 -0.28 1.17 5.62
N SER A 45 0.95 1.44 6.05
CA SER A 45 1.61 0.72 7.15
C SER A 45 0.94 0.88 8.52
N ALA A 46 0.04 1.85 8.67
CA ALA A 46 -0.77 2.02 9.87
C ALA A 46 -1.98 1.07 9.94
N PHE A 47 -2.28 0.31 8.88
CA PHE A 47 -3.29 -0.76 8.95
C PHE A 47 -2.72 -2.01 9.63
N PRO A 48 -3.45 -2.61 10.58
CA PRO A 48 -2.88 -3.68 11.42
C PRO A 48 -2.69 -5.01 10.67
N THR A 49 -3.30 -5.17 9.50
CA THR A 49 -3.18 -6.36 8.65
C THR A 49 -2.26 -6.15 7.46
N TYR A 50 -1.70 -4.95 7.29
CA TYR A 50 -0.88 -4.61 6.14
C TYR A 50 0.60 -4.77 6.45
N SER A 51 1.33 -5.42 5.56
CA SER A 51 2.78 -5.51 5.58
C SER A 51 3.37 -5.46 4.18
N VAL A 52 4.68 -5.32 4.10
CA VAL A 52 5.43 -5.32 2.84
C VAL A 52 6.60 -6.28 2.99
N ASP A 53 6.70 -7.22 2.06
CA ASP A 53 7.81 -8.17 1.99
C ASP A 53 9.14 -7.46 1.68
N ALA A 54 10.25 -8.18 1.88
CA ALA A 54 11.58 -7.66 1.57
C ALA A 54 11.81 -7.30 0.09
N ASP A 55 10.98 -7.84 -0.82
CA ASP A 55 11.01 -7.54 -2.25
C ASP A 55 10.08 -6.37 -2.66
N GLY A 56 9.38 -5.77 -1.69
CA GLY A 56 8.43 -4.68 -1.92
C GLY A 56 7.00 -5.14 -2.24
N THR A 57 6.71 -6.44 -2.18
CA THR A 57 5.35 -6.95 -2.40
C THR A 57 4.45 -6.63 -1.20
N PRO A 58 3.33 -5.91 -1.39
CA PRO A 58 2.40 -5.62 -0.31
C PRO A 58 1.49 -6.82 -0.02
N HIS A 59 1.28 -7.10 1.26
CA HIS A 59 0.24 -8.00 1.77
C HIS A 59 -0.76 -7.19 2.57
N TYR A 60 -2.04 -7.34 2.26
CA TYR A 60 -3.12 -6.62 2.92
C TYR A 60 -3.79 -7.48 4.00
N TRP A 61 -3.54 -8.78 4.00
CA TRP A 61 -3.95 -9.72 5.03
C TRP A 61 -2.74 -10.51 5.57
N ASP A 62 -1.83 -9.83 6.25
CA ASP A 62 -0.74 -10.43 7.01
C ASP A 62 -1.15 -10.61 8.47
N VAL A 63 -1.86 -11.71 8.73
CA VAL A 63 -2.38 -12.08 10.04
C VAL A 63 -1.93 -13.51 10.33
N ALA A 64 -1.60 -13.78 11.60
CA ALA A 64 -1.20 -15.11 12.03
C ALA A 64 -2.22 -16.18 11.61
N GLU A 65 -1.74 -17.39 11.34
CA GLU A 65 -2.61 -18.53 11.06
C GLU A 65 -3.57 -18.79 12.23
N ASP A 66 -4.76 -19.29 11.90
CA ASP A 66 -5.77 -19.69 12.86
C ASP A 66 -5.19 -20.71 13.85
N SER A 67 -5.20 -20.38 15.14
CA SER A 67 -4.65 -21.26 16.17
C SER A 67 -5.57 -22.45 16.46
N GLY A 68 -6.80 -22.44 15.95
CA GLY A 68 -7.87 -23.37 16.25
C GLY A 68 -8.55 -23.08 17.59
N VAL A 69 -8.15 -22.02 18.30
CA VAL A 69 -8.68 -21.63 19.60
C VAL A 69 -9.63 -20.46 19.41
N TYR A 70 -10.92 -20.79 19.26
CA TYR A 70 -11.97 -19.81 19.01
C TYR A 70 -11.97 -18.61 20.00
N GLN A 71 -11.67 -18.85 21.27
CA GLN A 71 -11.68 -17.82 22.32
C GLN A 71 -10.59 -16.76 22.14
N ASP A 72 -9.52 -17.07 21.42
CA ASP A 72 -8.40 -16.15 21.19
C ASP A 72 -8.48 -15.54 19.78
N ASP A 73 -8.79 -16.38 18.79
CA ASP A 73 -8.79 -16.00 17.37
C ASP A 73 -9.96 -15.08 17.00
N TRP A 74 -11.15 -15.34 17.52
CA TRP A 74 -12.31 -14.54 17.21
C TRP A 74 -12.16 -13.09 17.73
N PRO A 75 -11.84 -12.85 19.02
CA PRO A 75 -11.64 -11.49 19.52
C PRO A 75 -10.48 -10.75 18.85
N LEU A 76 -9.43 -11.47 18.41
CA LEU A 76 -8.37 -10.88 17.59
C LEU A 76 -8.93 -10.32 16.29
N GLY A 77 -9.74 -11.11 15.57
CA GLY A 77 -10.44 -10.68 14.36
C GLY A 77 -11.28 -9.43 14.59
N GLU A 78 -12.09 -9.43 15.65
CA GLU A 78 -12.92 -8.27 16.00
C GLU A 78 -12.07 -7.01 16.25
N LYS A 79 -10.97 -7.14 16.99
CA LYS A 79 -10.06 -6.02 17.25
C LYS A 79 -9.43 -5.48 15.96
N LEU A 80 -8.98 -6.36 15.07
CA LEU A 80 -8.42 -5.98 13.77
C LEU A 80 -9.44 -5.19 12.93
N ALA A 81 -10.72 -5.55 12.97
CA ALA A 81 -11.78 -4.82 12.27
C ALA A 81 -11.97 -3.41 12.86
N GLU A 82 -12.01 -3.28 14.20
CA GLU A 82 -12.11 -1.97 14.84
C GLU A 82 -10.92 -1.07 14.50
N ASP A 83 -9.70 -1.60 14.57
CA ASP A 83 -8.47 -0.86 14.27
C ASP A 83 -8.38 -0.47 12.79
N THR A 84 -8.84 -1.34 11.89
CA THR A 84 -8.98 -1.04 10.46
C THR A 84 -9.93 0.12 10.23
N VAL A 85 -11.13 0.10 10.84
CA VAL A 85 -12.10 1.20 10.72
C VAL A 85 -11.57 2.49 11.32
N ARG A 86 -10.89 2.44 12.48
CA ARG A 86 -10.24 3.61 13.08
C ARG A 86 -9.23 4.24 12.12
N GLN A 87 -8.43 3.43 11.43
CA GLN A 87 -7.47 3.93 10.46
C GLN A 87 -8.15 4.50 9.21
N MET A 88 -9.14 3.82 8.64
CA MET A 88 -9.92 4.34 7.50
C MET A 88 -10.60 5.68 7.78
N ARG A 89 -10.94 5.96 9.04
CA ARG A 89 -11.51 7.26 9.43
C ARG A 89 -10.48 8.39 9.41
N ARG A 90 -9.22 8.08 9.72
CA ARG A 90 -8.10 9.04 9.66
C ARG A 90 -7.59 9.22 8.24
N PHE A 91 -7.79 8.20 7.40
CA PHE A 91 -7.31 8.12 6.04
C PHE A 91 -8.45 7.71 5.08
N PRO A 92 -9.21 8.68 4.54
CA PRO A 92 -10.40 8.43 3.71
C PRO A 92 -10.14 7.55 2.47
N GLU A 93 -8.93 7.58 1.93
CA GLU A 93 -8.48 6.75 0.81
C GLU A 93 -8.20 5.29 1.22
N GLY A 94 -8.31 4.98 2.52
CA GLY A 94 -8.19 3.64 3.10
C GLY A 94 -9.22 2.62 2.59
N SER A 95 -10.23 3.06 1.84
CA SER A 95 -11.17 2.15 1.17
C SER A 95 -10.49 1.19 0.18
N THR A 96 -9.37 1.58 -0.43
CA THR A 96 -8.57 0.69 -1.29
C THR A 96 -7.94 -0.45 -0.49
N VAL A 97 -7.43 -0.15 0.71
CA VAL A 97 -6.85 -1.15 1.62
C VAL A 97 -7.91 -2.14 2.06
N LEU A 98 -9.10 -1.67 2.47
CA LEU A 98 -10.21 -2.57 2.84
C LEU A 98 -10.61 -3.50 1.69
N ARG A 99 -10.65 -3.00 0.44
CA ARG A 99 -10.98 -3.85 -0.72
C ARG A 99 -9.93 -4.95 -0.93
N ASN A 100 -8.66 -4.66 -0.73
CA ASN A 100 -7.58 -5.64 -0.87
C ASN A 100 -7.58 -6.64 0.31
N ILE A 101 -7.82 -6.18 1.54
CA ILE A 101 -8.10 -7.04 2.70
C ILE A 101 -9.19 -8.06 2.33
N LEU A 102 -10.34 -7.61 1.83
CA LEU A 102 -11.47 -8.49 1.50
C LEU A 102 -11.20 -9.47 0.34
N ARG A 103 -10.15 -9.23 -0.46
CA ARG A 103 -9.69 -10.11 -1.53
C ARG A 103 -8.71 -11.17 -1.04
N GLU A 104 -7.83 -10.81 -0.12
CA GLU A 104 -6.75 -11.68 0.39
C GLU A 104 -7.14 -12.47 1.64
N ILE A 105 -8.14 -12.00 2.38
CA ILE A 105 -8.61 -12.63 3.61
C ILE A 105 -8.91 -14.12 3.44
N ASN A 106 -8.32 -14.94 4.32
CA ASN A 106 -8.66 -16.35 4.43
C ASN A 106 -10.02 -16.50 5.15
N ARG A 107 -11.10 -16.59 4.38
CA ARG A 107 -12.48 -16.62 4.90
C ARG A 107 -12.81 -17.84 5.78
N ASP A 108 -12.03 -18.90 5.67
CA ASP A 108 -12.23 -20.11 6.45
C ASP A 108 -11.63 -19.99 7.87
N SER A 109 -10.80 -18.97 8.12
CA SER A 109 -10.22 -18.68 9.43
C SER A 109 -11.22 -18.08 10.40
N THR A 110 -11.15 -18.49 11.66
CA THR A 110 -11.87 -17.92 12.80
C THR A 110 -11.55 -16.45 13.00
N ILE A 111 -10.29 -16.04 12.79
CA ILE A 111 -9.88 -14.63 12.85
C ILE A 111 -10.59 -13.83 11.77
N ALA A 112 -10.65 -14.35 10.54
CA ALA A 112 -11.33 -13.69 9.45
C ALA A 112 -12.85 -13.57 9.69
N GLN A 113 -13.47 -14.61 10.26
CA GLN A 113 -14.89 -14.57 10.62
C GLN A 113 -15.17 -13.52 11.70
N GLY A 114 -14.35 -13.44 12.75
CA GLY A 114 -14.44 -12.38 13.76
C GLY A 114 -14.27 -10.98 13.16
N PHE A 115 -13.32 -10.81 12.24
CA PHE A 115 -13.10 -9.56 11.52
C PHE A 115 -14.33 -9.15 10.70
N LEU A 116 -14.85 -10.05 9.87
CA LEU A 116 -15.98 -9.75 8.99
C LEU A 116 -17.27 -9.46 9.77
N ASN A 117 -17.54 -10.22 10.83
CA ASN A 117 -18.71 -10.00 11.66
C ASN A 117 -18.64 -8.67 12.41
N ARG A 118 -17.48 -8.34 13.00
CA ARG A 118 -17.32 -7.04 13.66
C ARG A 118 -17.38 -5.88 12.67
N LEU A 119 -16.83 -6.05 11.47
CA LEU A 119 -16.95 -5.06 10.41
C LEU A 119 -18.42 -4.83 10.02
N GLU A 120 -19.20 -5.90 9.85
CA GLU A 120 -20.64 -5.83 9.61
C GLU A 120 -21.36 -5.09 10.74
N ASP A 121 -21.13 -5.47 12.00
CA ASP A 121 -21.70 -4.81 13.18
C ASP A 121 -21.46 -3.29 13.17
N ILE A 122 -20.23 -2.88 12.87
CA ILE A 122 -19.85 -1.45 12.82
C ILE A 122 -20.57 -0.73 11.68
N LEU A 123 -20.73 -1.37 10.52
CA LEU A 123 -21.39 -0.77 9.35
C LEU A 123 -22.91 -0.62 9.53
N ILE A 124 -23.54 -1.54 10.29
CA ILE A 124 -24.99 -1.51 10.54
C ILE A 124 -25.37 -0.76 11.82
N SER A 125 -24.41 -0.47 12.71
CA SER A 125 -24.65 0.22 13.98
C SER A 125 -23.93 1.58 14.05
N PRO A 126 -24.68 2.69 13.87
CA PRO A 126 -24.12 4.03 14.03
C PRO A 126 -23.48 4.27 15.39
N ASP A 127 -24.01 3.67 16.46
CA ASP A 127 -23.49 3.80 17.81
C ASP A 127 -22.12 3.13 17.98
N LEU A 128 -21.93 1.94 17.38
CA LEU A 128 -20.62 1.27 17.39
C LEU A 128 -19.62 2.08 16.56
N TYR A 129 -20.00 2.56 15.39
CA TYR A 129 -19.15 3.42 14.59
C TYR A 129 -18.75 4.70 15.34
N ALA A 130 -19.68 5.33 16.07
CA ALA A 130 -19.44 6.51 16.88
C ALA A 130 -18.47 6.24 18.05
N LYS A 131 -18.56 5.09 18.73
CA LYS A 131 -17.64 4.72 19.82
C LYS A 131 -16.18 4.59 19.37
N LEU A 132 -15.96 4.24 18.11
CA LEU A 132 -14.61 4.17 17.53
C LEU A 132 -13.97 5.55 17.31
N SER A 133 -14.71 6.65 17.52
CA SER A 133 -14.20 8.03 17.42
C SER A 133 -13.46 8.50 18.67
N GLU A 134 -13.72 7.87 19.81
CA GLU A 134 -13.23 8.36 21.10
C GLU A 134 -11.75 7.96 21.25
N PRO A 135 -10.84 8.92 21.52
CA PRO A 135 -9.47 8.58 21.84
C PRO A 135 -9.45 7.73 23.12
N LYS A 136 -8.79 6.56 23.06
CA LYS A 136 -8.49 5.74 24.24
C LYS A 136 -7.37 6.35 25.06
#